data_AF-A0AAP8QHQ0-F1
#
_entry.id   AF-A0AAP8QHQ0-F1
#
_cell.length_a   1.000
_cell.length_b   1.000
_cell.length_c   1.000
_cell.angle_alpha   90.00
_cell.angle_beta   90.00
_cell.angle_gamma   90.00
#
_symmetry.space_group_name_H-M   'P 1'
#
loop_
_entity.id
_entity.type
_entity.pdbx_description
1 polymer ?
#
loop_
_entity_poly.entity_id
_entity_poly.type
_entity_poly.pdbx_seq_one_letter_code
_entity_poly.pdbx_strand_id
1 'polypeptide(L)'
;MYDYAHPVDEHFYFNTDMNKLLDQEVEKRLEAKVNGYYAALKREKEATQKQYEQERTIRELERQLKEAEKTFTKQGADQTKRELMGGFKLGDKVWFIRREHKYIPCELCSGKGNLRAKAIEVPEPFKINCPNCKGCGEKSNYEYSVAQGIIREIKIHTWAWEKCFESTFHIEPTSYRANDSVESKHSKIFHTEEECQKAINVILNPPTPAEK
;
A
#
# COMPACT_ATOMS: atom_id res chain seq x y z
N MET A 1 -110.78 8.81 -52.06
CA MET A 1 -109.63 8.09 -51.48
C MET A 1 -108.53 8.16 -52.52
N TYR A 2 -107.59 9.10 -52.37
CA TYR A 2 -106.42 9.19 -53.26
C TYR A 2 -105.20 8.90 -52.40
N ASP A 3 -104.77 7.64 -52.41
CA ASP A 3 -103.47 7.24 -51.89
C ASP A 3 -102.41 7.70 -52.88
N TYR A 4 -101.81 8.86 -52.61
CA TYR A 4 -100.59 9.30 -53.28
C TYR A 4 -99.43 8.47 -52.73
N ALA A 5 -99.15 7.34 -53.38
CA ALA A 5 -97.88 6.65 -53.23
C ALA A 5 -96.78 7.57 -53.76
N HIS A 6 -96.08 8.27 -52.86
CA HIS A 6 -94.88 9.00 -53.22
C HIS A 6 -93.87 8.00 -53.81
N PRO A 7 -93.41 8.21 -55.06
CA PRO A 7 -92.41 7.35 -55.64
C PRO A 7 -91.14 7.49 -54.81
N VAL A 8 -90.72 6.39 -54.17
CA VAL A 8 -89.43 6.29 -53.51
C VAL A 8 -88.39 6.49 -54.60
N ASP A 9 -87.57 7.53 -54.45
CA ASP A 9 -86.49 7.86 -55.37
C ASP A 9 -85.62 6.60 -55.60
N GLU A 10 -85.49 6.17 -56.86
CA GLU A 10 -84.69 4.99 -57.24
C GLU A 10 -83.23 5.12 -56.78
N HIS A 11 -82.74 6.35 -56.53
CA HIS A 11 -81.41 6.61 -56.00
C HIS A 11 -81.29 6.47 -54.48
N PHE A 12 -82.40 6.30 -53.75
CA PHE A 12 -82.38 6.17 -52.29
C PHE A 12 -81.64 4.92 -51.82
N TYR A 13 -81.87 3.77 -52.48
CA TYR A 13 -81.19 2.51 -52.16
C TYR A 13 -79.70 2.54 -52.52
N PHE A 14 -79.34 3.15 -53.65
CA PHE A 14 -77.94 3.31 -54.06
C PHE A 14 -77.13 4.18 -53.08
N ASN A 15 -77.71 5.30 -52.63
CA ASN A 15 -77.09 6.15 -51.62
C ASN A 15 -76.94 5.44 -50.25
N THR A 16 -77.89 4.57 -49.90
CA THR A 16 -77.85 3.84 -48.63
C THR A 16 -76.74 2.78 -48.62
N ASP A 17 -76.55 2.05 -49.72
CA ASP A 17 -75.50 1.02 -49.81
C ASP A 17 -74.10 1.62 -49.97
N MET A 18 -73.96 2.73 -50.70
CA MET A 18 -72.71 3.51 -50.75
C MET A 18 -72.28 4.01 -49.37
N ASN A 19 -73.20 4.54 -48.57
CA ASN A 19 -72.89 5.00 -47.21
C ASN A 19 -72.46 3.85 -46.30
N LYS A 20 -73.11 2.68 -46.38
CA LYS A 20 -72.68 1.49 -45.62
C LYS A 20 -71.26 1.04 -45.98
N LEU A 21 -70.90 1.04 -47.26
CA LEU A 21 -69.54 0.69 -47.69
C LEU A 21 -68.52 1.71 -47.19
N LEU A 22 -68.90 2.99 -47.20
CA LEU A 22 -68.07 4.07 -46.66
C LEU A 22 -67.84 3.89 -45.15
N ASP A 23 -68.90 3.61 -44.40
CA ASP A 23 -68.86 3.38 -42.95
C ASP A 23 -67.97 2.17 -42.61
N GLN A 24 -68.10 1.06 -43.33
CA GLN A 24 -67.26 -0.13 -43.15
C GLN A 24 -65.77 0.15 -43.40
N GLU A 25 -65.44 0.91 -44.45
CA GLU A 25 -64.05 1.26 -44.75
C GLU A 25 -63.48 2.24 -43.71
N VAL A 26 -64.30 3.18 -43.22
CA VAL A 26 -63.93 4.11 -42.14
C VAL A 26 -63.68 3.35 -40.83
N GLU A 27 -64.58 2.44 -40.45
CA GLU A 27 -64.43 1.58 -39.27
C GLU A 27 -63.15 0.74 -39.36
N LYS A 28 -62.90 0.09 -40.50
CA LYS A 28 -61.70 -0.71 -40.73
C LYS A 28 -60.42 0.11 -40.59
N ARG A 29 -60.39 1.33 -41.14
CA ARG A 29 -59.23 2.24 -41.02
C ARG A 29 -59.04 2.75 -39.59
N LEU A 30 -60.14 3.04 -38.89
CA LEU A 30 -60.11 3.43 -37.48
C LEU A 30 -59.55 2.30 -36.62
N GLU A 31 -60.05 1.08 -36.79
CA GLU A 31 -59.59 -0.10 -36.05
C GLU A 31 -58.10 -0.37 -36.30
N ALA A 32 -57.65 -0.30 -37.55
CA ALA A 32 -56.23 -0.43 -37.90
C ALA A 32 -55.35 0.63 -37.20
N LYS A 33 -55.81 1.90 -37.16
CA LYS A 33 -55.09 2.97 -36.46
C LYS A 33 -55.07 2.75 -34.95
N VAL A 34 -56.20 2.40 -34.35
CA VAL A 34 -56.33 2.12 -32.91
C VAL A 34 -55.41 0.98 -32.50
N ASN A 35 -55.41 -0.12 -33.25
CA ASN A 35 -54.52 -1.25 -33.03
C ASN A 35 -53.04 -0.86 -33.19
N GLY A 36 -52.72 -0.02 -34.16
CA GLY A 36 -51.38 0.56 -34.33
C GLY A 36 -50.92 1.36 -33.13
N TYR A 37 -51.78 2.22 -32.57
CA TYR A 37 -51.48 2.99 -31.36
C TYR A 37 -51.27 2.12 -30.14
N TYR A 38 -52.12 1.11 -29.92
CA TYR A 38 -51.93 0.17 -28.80
C TYR A 38 -50.61 -0.62 -28.93
N ALA A 39 -50.24 -1.05 -30.14
CA ALA A 39 -48.98 -1.73 -30.38
C ALA A 39 -47.75 -0.81 -30.19
N ALA A 40 -47.86 0.47 -30.53
CA ALA A 40 -46.81 1.47 -30.26
C ALA A 40 -46.67 1.74 -28.75
N LEU A 41 -47.79 1.97 -28.06
CA LEU A 41 -47.83 2.20 -26.62
C LEU A 41 -47.25 1.01 -25.83
N LYS A 42 -47.54 -0.22 -26.25
CA LYS A 42 -46.96 -1.43 -25.63
C LYS A 42 -45.44 -1.46 -25.77
N ARG A 43 -44.91 -1.18 -26.97
CA ARG A 43 -43.46 -1.12 -27.23
C ARG A 43 -42.77 -0.02 -26.40
N GLU A 44 -43.40 1.14 -26.27
CA GLU A 44 -42.86 2.25 -25.50
C GLU A 44 -42.79 1.91 -23.99
N LYS A 45 -43.82 1.26 -23.45
CA LYS A 45 -43.81 0.77 -22.06
C LYS A 45 -42.71 -0.26 -21.81
N GLU A 46 -42.54 -1.22 -22.73
CA GLU A 46 -41.48 -2.22 -22.65
C GLU A 46 -40.08 -1.59 -22.75
N ALA A 47 -39.90 -0.61 -23.63
CA ALA A 47 -38.63 0.12 -23.77
C ALA A 47 -38.30 0.93 -22.51
N THR A 48 -39.29 1.64 -21.97
CA THR A 48 -39.16 2.43 -20.74
C THR A 48 -38.80 1.53 -19.55
N GLN A 49 -39.48 0.38 -19.42
CA GLN A 49 -39.18 -0.59 -18.36
C GLN A 49 -37.74 -1.11 -18.47
N LYS A 50 -37.30 -1.48 -19.68
CA LYS A 50 -35.91 -1.91 -19.92
C LYS A 50 -34.90 -0.81 -19.59
N GLN A 51 -35.21 0.45 -19.89
CA GLN A 51 -34.34 1.57 -19.58
C GLN A 51 -34.17 1.74 -18.06
N TYR A 52 -35.26 1.64 -17.29
CA TYR A 52 -35.18 1.66 -15.82
C TYR A 52 -34.35 0.50 -15.26
N GLU A 53 -34.51 -0.70 -15.80
CA GLU A 53 -33.72 -1.87 -15.40
C GLU A 53 -32.23 -1.65 -15.70
N GLN A 54 -31.90 -1.14 -16.89
CA GLN A 54 -30.53 -0.81 -17.27
C GLN A 54 -29.92 0.26 -16.35
N GLU A 55 -30.64 1.34 -16.06
CA GLU A 55 -30.17 2.38 -15.13
C GLU A 55 -29.90 1.84 -13.73
N ARG A 56 -30.75 0.93 -13.24
CA ARG A 56 -30.55 0.27 -11.95
C ARG A 56 -29.28 -0.57 -11.95
N THR A 57 -29.04 -1.33 -13.02
CA THR A 57 -27.82 -2.14 -13.18
C THR A 57 -26.58 -1.26 -13.28
N ILE A 58 -26.63 -0.15 -14.02
CA ILE A 58 -25.51 0.79 -14.13
C ILE A 58 -25.13 1.34 -12.76
N ARG A 59 -26.10 1.82 -11.98
CA ARG A 59 -25.83 2.35 -10.63
C ARG A 59 -25.22 1.31 -9.69
N GLU A 60 -25.67 0.06 -9.79
CA GLU A 60 -25.12 -1.03 -8.99
C GLU A 60 -23.67 -1.34 -9.38
N LEU A 61 -23.37 -1.40 -10.67
CA LEU A 61 -22.00 -1.60 -11.17
C LEU A 61 -21.07 -0.45 -10.80
N GLU A 62 -21.53 0.80 -10.88
CA GLU A 62 -20.77 1.98 -10.45
C GLU A 62 -20.43 1.91 -8.95
N ARG A 63 -21.37 1.45 -8.12
CA ARG A 63 -21.15 1.25 -6.68
C ARG A 63 -20.06 0.20 -6.45
N GLN A 64 -20.17 -0.95 -7.12
CA GLN A 64 -19.18 -2.04 -7.00
C GLN A 64 -17.79 -1.60 -7.48
N LEU A 65 -17.71 -0.87 -8.60
CA LEU A 65 -16.45 -0.30 -9.11
C LEU A 65 -15.81 0.64 -8.10
N LYS A 66 -16.58 1.53 -7.46
CA LYS A 66 -16.08 2.46 -6.46
C LYS A 66 -15.59 1.75 -5.19
N GLU A 67 -16.23 0.66 -4.81
CA GLU A 67 -15.77 -0.18 -3.69
C GLU A 67 -14.48 -0.94 -4.04
N ALA A 68 -14.40 -1.50 -5.25
CA ALA A 68 -13.21 -2.17 -5.76
C ALA A 68 -12.02 -1.21 -5.87
N GLU A 69 -12.22 -0.01 -6.41
CA GLU A 69 -11.20 1.04 -6.52
C GLU A 69 -10.65 1.45 -5.15
N LYS A 70 -11.53 1.67 -4.16
CA LYS A 70 -11.11 1.95 -2.78
C LYS A 70 -10.27 0.82 -2.20
N THR A 71 -10.66 -0.42 -2.46
CA THR A 71 -9.97 -1.60 -1.95
C THR A 71 -8.61 -1.74 -2.62
N PHE A 72 -8.54 -1.60 -3.94
CA PHE A 72 -7.30 -1.64 -4.71
C PHE A 72 -6.34 -0.53 -4.27
N THR A 73 -6.82 0.69 -4.09
CA THR A 73 -6.00 1.81 -3.62
C THR A 73 -5.43 1.55 -2.23
N LYS A 74 -6.24 0.99 -1.31
CA LYS A 74 -5.77 0.61 0.03
C LYS A 74 -4.72 -0.50 -0.04
N GLN A 75 -4.98 -1.56 -0.79
CA GLN A 75 -4.05 -2.68 -0.95
C GLN A 75 -2.73 -2.24 -1.61
N GLY A 76 -2.81 -1.39 -2.65
CA GLY A 76 -1.64 -0.82 -3.31
C GLY A 76 -0.84 0.09 -2.38
N ALA A 77 -1.51 0.91 -1.56
CA ALA A 77 -0.84 1.74 -0.57
C ALA A 77 -0.13 0.91 0.51
N ASP A 78 -0.77 -0.15 1.00
CA ASP A 78 -0.17 -1.06 1.99
C ASP A 78 1.04 -1.81 1.40
N GLN A 79 0.94 -2.27 0.16
CA GLN A 79 2.03 -2.94 -0.55
C GLN A 79 3.21 -1.98 -0.77
N THR A 80 2.94 -0.77 -1.28
CA THR A 80 3.97 0.27 -1.50
C THR A 80 4.65 0.64 -0.19
N LYS A 81 3.88 0.82 0.89
CA LYS A 81 4.41 1.11 2.22
C LYS A 81 5.35 -0.01 2.69
N ARG A 82 4.97 -1.26 2.46
CA ARG A 82 5.77 -2.43 2.83
C ARG A 82 7.07 -2.52 2.05
N GLU A 83 7.03 -2.26 0.75
CA GLU A 83 8.22 -2.23 -0.11
C GLU A 83 9.17 -1.11 0.30
N LEU A 84 8.65 0.09 0.62
CA LEU A 84 9.44 1.21 1.16
C LEU A 84 10.12 0.87 2.49
N MET A 85 9.51 -0.01 3.29
CA MET A 85 10.06 -0.49 4.56
C MET A 85 10.90 -1.76 4.40
N GLY A 86 11.29 -2.18 3.18
CA GLY A 86 12.13 -3.36 2.98
C GLY A 86 11.43 -4.70 3.24
N GLY A 87 10.11 -4.73 3.16
CA GLY A 87 9.30 -5.90 3.50
C GLY A 87 8.87 -5.98 4.97
N PHE A 88 9.50 -5.19 5.84
CA PHE A 88 9.25 -5.21 7.29
C PHE A 88 7.95 -4.50 7.68
N LYS A 89 7.29 -4.97 8.73
CA LYS A 89 6.14 -4.31 9.38
C LYS A 89 6.27 -4.32 10.90
N LEU A 90 5.43 -3.53 11.56
CA LEU A 90 5.30 -3.55 13.02
C LEU A 90 4.96 -4.97 13.50
N GLY A 91 5.63 -5.41 14.58
CA GLY A 91 5.46 -6.74 15.16
C GLY A 91 6.28 -7.84 14.48
N ASP A 92 6.97 -7.57 13.37
CA ASP A 92 7.87 -8.55 12.77
C ASP A 92 9.06 -8.83 13.70
N LYS A 93 9.45 -10.11 13.76
CA LYS A 93 10.71 -10.54 14.36
C LYS A 93 11.83 -10.29 13.36
N VAL A 94 12.88 -9.63 13.82
CA VAL A 94 14.02 -9.26 12.99
C VAL A 94 15.34 -9.54 13.68
N TRP A 95 16.38 -9.65 12.87
CA TRP A 95 17.75 -9.81 13.32
C TRP A 95 18.52 -8.51 13.08
N PHE A 96 19.35 -8.12 14.04
CA PHE A 96 20.17 -6.92 13.95
C PHE A 96 21.52 -7.13 14.63
N ILE A 97 22.50 -6.30 14.27
CA ILE A 97 23.85 -6.37 14.83
C ILE A 97 23.86 -5.62 16.16
N ARG A 98 24.12 -6.33 17.25
CA ARG A 98 24.43 -5.73 18.54
C ARG A 98 25.90 -5.37 18.60
N ARG A 99 26.17 -4.14 19.00
CA ARG A 99 27.54 -3.63 19.22
C ARG A 99 27.74 -3.41 20.71
N GLU A 100 28.64 -4.16 21.31
CA GLU A 100 29.04 -3.97 22.69
C GLU A 100 30.39 -3.28 22.77
N HIS A 101 30.46 -2.25 23.59
CA HIS A 101 31.72 -1.58 23.87
C HIS A 101 32.41 -2.29 25.04
N LYS A 102 33.60 -2.84 24.80
CA LYS A 102 34.43 -3.44 25.86
C LYS A 102 35.71 -2.65 26.05
N TYR A 103 36.08 -2.49 27.31
CA TYR A 103 37.35 -1.90 27.70
C TYR A 103 38.31 -3.03 28.02
N ILE A 104 39.40 -3.11 27.26
CA ILE A 104 40.45 -4.10 27.48
C ILE A 104 41.61 -3.36 28.16
N PRO A 105 42.10 -3.83 29.31
CA PRO A 105 43.23 -3.19 29.97
C PRO A 105 44.44 -3.22 29.05
N CYS A 106 45.16 -2.10 28.96
CA CYS A 106 46.35 -2.00 28.13
C CYS A 106 47.42 -2.94 28.69
N GLU A 107 47.84 -3.91 27.89
CA GLU A 107 48.85 -4.91 28.26
C GLU A 107 50.15 -4.28 28.75
N LEU A 108 50.60 -3.21 28.07
CA LEU A 108 51.89 -2.56 28.35
C LEU A 108 51.93 -1.91 29.75
N CYS A 109 50.85 -1.29 30.20
CA CYS A 109 50.78 -0.67 31.53
C CYS A 109 49.87 -1.43 32.52
N SER A 110 49.39 -2.61 32.14
CA SER A 110 48.44 -3.43 32.90
C SER A 110 47.26 -2.61 33.47
N GLY A 111 46.63 -1.77 32.65
CA GLY A 111 45.49 -0.94 33.09
C GLY A 111 45.85 0.39 33.79
N LYS A 112 47.12 0.62 34.16
CA LYS A 112 47.50 1.77 35.02
C LYS A 112 47.54 3.12 34.31
N GLY A 113 47.58 3.13 32.97
CA GLY A 113 47.72 4.33 32.14
C GLY A 113 49.12 4.96 32.15
N ASN A 114 49.96 4.65 33.13
CA ASN A 114 51.33 5.15 33.25
C ASN A 114 52.34 4.02 33.47
N LEU A 115 53.59 4.30 33.12
CA LEU A 115 54.76 3.46 33.35
C LEU A 115 55.74 4.21 34.25
N ARG A 116 56.48 3.47 35.08
CA ARG A 116 57.61 4.04 35.83
C ARG A 116 58.85 3.98 34.95
N ALA A 117 59.37 5.14 34.58
CA ALA A 117 60.62 5.27 33.84
C ALA A 117 61.73 5.74 34.77
N LYS A 118 62.96 5.31 34.47
CA LYS A 118 64.17 5.82 35.10
C LYS A 118 65.05 6.43 34.01
N ALA A 119 65.38 7.70 34.15
CA ALA A 119 66.34 8.36 33.26
C ALA A 119 67.74 8.30 33.90
N ILE A 120 68.78 8.33 33.07
CA ILE A 120 70.18 8.30 33.53
C ILE A 120 70.51 9.54 34.36
N GLU A 121 69.91 10.68 34.02
CA GLU A 121 70.18 11.99 34.65
C GLU A 121 69.26 12.30 35.85
N VAL A 122 68.25 11.47 36.11
CA VAL A 122 67.29 11.70 37.21
C VAL A 122 67.40 10.54 38.21
N PRO A 123 67.82 10.80 39.46
CA PRO A 123 67.99 9.74 40.46
C PRO A 123 66.69 9.00 40.78
N GLU A 124 65.56 9.73 40.75
CA GLU A 124 64.25 9.22 41.12
C GLU A 124 63.43 8.76 39.90
N PRO A 125 62.74 7.60 40.00
CA PRO A 125 61.86 7.15 38.95
C PRO A 125 60.63 8.07 38.84
N PHE A 126 60.28 8.46 37.60
CA PHE A 126 59.13 9.30 37.32
C PHE A 126 58.07 8.55 36.51
N LYS A 127 56.83 9.04 36.55
CA LYS A 127 55.71 8.46 35.81
C LYS A 127 55.64 9.08 34.42
N ILE A 128 55.59 8.24 33.40
CA ILE A 128 55.30 8.65 32.03
C ILE A 128 53.98 8.03 31.59
N ASN A 129 53.27 8.71 30.69
CA ASN A 129 52.08 8.14 30.08
C ASN A 129 52.46 6.90 29.26
N CYS A 130 51.67 5.85 29.38
CA CYS A 130 51.85 4.65 28.60
C CYS A 130 51.69 5.00 27.10
N PRO A 131 52.71 4.79 26.26
CA PRO A 131 52.64 5.18 24.84
C PRO A 131 51.59 4.36 24.07
N ASN A 132 51.28 3.14 24.53
CA ASN A 132 50.35 2.23 23.88
C ASN A 132 48.86 2.59 24.10
N CYS A 133 48.50 3.18 25.24
CA CYS A 133 47.14 3.64 25.53
C CYS A 133 47.04 5.16 25.75
N LYS A 134 48.12 5.89 25.51
CA LYS A 134 48.23 7.35 25.64
C LYS A 134 47.73 7.89 26.99
N GLY A 135 47.94 7.14 28.08
CA GLY A 135 47.51 7.54 29.41
C GLY A 135 46.16 6.98 29.87
N CYS A 136 45.33 6.42 28.96
CA CYS A 136 43.97 5.99 29.30
C CYS A 136 43.90 4.72 30.15
N GLY A 137 44.96 3.91 30.17
CA GLY A 137 44.99 2.62 30.87
C GLY A 137 44.26 1.49 30.13
N GLU A 138 43.28 1.82 29.30
CA GLU A 138 42.44 0.87 28.59
C GLU A 138 42.43 1.15 27.09
N LYS A 139 42.08 0.14 26.29
CA LYS A 139 41.75 0.25 24.88
C LYS A 139 40.27 -0.06 24.69
N SER A 140 39.59 0.78 23.92
CA SER A 140 38.24 0.47 23.47
C SER A 140 38.30 -0.59 22.37
N ASN A 141 37.49 -1.64 22.53
CA ASN A 141 37.20 -2.59 21.48
C ASN A 141 35.69 -2.73 21.33
N TYR A 142 35.27 -3.06 20.11
CA TYR A 142 33.87 -3.34 19.82
C TYR A 142 33.71 -4.82 19.55
N GLU A 143 32.82 -5.45 20.30
CA GLU A 143 32.34 -6.78 19.97
C GLU A 143 31.01 -6.67 19.23
N TYR A 144 30.89 -7.49 18.19
CA TYR A 144 29.71 -7.56 17.35
C TYR A 144 29.09 -8.94 17.50
N SER A 145 27.79 -8.96 17.81
CA SER A 145 27.02 -10.19 17.93
C SER A 145 25.67 -10.05 17.25
N VAL A 146 25.08 -11.18 16.87
CA VAL A 146 23.72 -11.19 16.34
C VAL A 146 22.74 -11.10 17.51
N ALA A 147 21.73 -10.24 17.36
CA ALA A 147 20.62 -10.14 18.29
C ALA A 147 19.29 -10.22 17.55
N GLN A 148 18.28 -10.77 18.22
CA GLN A 148 16.90 -10.80 17.76
C GLN A 148 16.06 -9.81 18.54
N GLY A 149 15.06 -9.24 17.88
CA GLY A 149 14.05 -8.39 18.50
C GLY A 149 12.77 -8.27 17.66
N ILE A 150 11.83 -7.47 18.15
CA ILE A 150 10.54 -7.21 17.51
C ILE A 150 10.45 -5.72 17.17
N ILE A 151 10.04 -5.38 15.95
CA ILE A 151 9.84 -3.99 15.54
C ILE A 151 8.63 -3.41 16.29
N ARG A 152 8.86 -2.35 17.09
CA ARG A 152 7.80 -1.65 17.84
C ARG A 152 7.37 -0.35 17.19
N GLU A 153 8.30 0.36 16.56
CA GLU A 153 8.03 1.63 15.89
C GLU A 153 8.90 1.75 14.64
N ILE A 154 8.35 2.37 13.59
CA ILE A 154 9.09 2.72 12.37
C ILE A 154 8.87 4.21 12.14
N LYS A 155 9.95 4.98 12.23
CA LYS A 155 9.96 6.42 11.91
C LYS A 155 10.44 6.59 10.48
N ILE A 156 9.69 7.36 9.71
CA ILE A 156 9.99 7.65 8.32
C ILE A 156 10.19 9.16 8.21
N HIS A 157 11.37 9.56 7.74
CA HIS A 157 11.69 10.95 7.44
C HIS A 157 11.74 11.15 5.93
N THR A 158 10.87 12.02 5.43
CA THR A 158 10.82 12.45 4.01
C THR A 158 11.16 13.93 3.91
N TRP A 159 12.05 14.27 2.97
CA TRP A 159 12.53 15.64 2.78
C TRP A 159 12.16 16.08 1.35
N ALA A 160 11.64 17.31 1.20
CA ALA A 160 10.99 17.76 -0.03
C ALA A 160 11.94 18.01 -1.23
N TRP A 161 13.26 18.04 -1.01
CA TRP A 161 14.26 18.37 -2.04
C TRP A 161 15.03 17.14 -2.54
N GLU A 162 14.28 16.21 -3.11
CA GLU A 162 14.73 15.03 -3.87
C GLU A 162 15.22 13.81 -3.05
N LYS A 163 14.31 12.83 -2.99
CA LYS A 163 14.55 11.37 -2.98
C LYS A 163 15.24 10.73 -1.76
N CYS A 164 15.43 11.44 -0.66
CA CYS A 164 15.88 10.82 0.58
C CYS A 164 14.70 10.33 1.42
N PHE A 165 14.56 9.00 1.49
CA PHE A 165 13.72 8.29 2.44
C PHE A 165 14.64 7.67 3.49
N GLU A 166 14.66 8.22 4.70
CA GLU A 166 15.35 7.59 5.81
C GLU A 166 14.31 6.94 6.73
N SER A 167 14.47 5.63 6.93
CA SER A 167 13.66 4.86 7.86
C SER A 167 14.50 4.38 9.04
N THR A 168 13.99 4.72 10.22
CA THR A 168 14.55 4.36 11.51
C THR A 168 13.58 3.39 12.19
N PHE A 169 14.10 2.26 12.66
CA PHE A 169 13.31 1.22 13.32
C PHE A 169 13.69 1.17 14.78
N HIS A 170 12.69 1.21 15.65
CA HIS A 170 12.85 0.96 17.07
C HIS A 170 12.47 -0.50 17.35
N ILE A 171 13.47 -1.27 17.76
CA ILE A 171 13.38 -2.71 17.96
C ILE A 171 13.45 -2.99 19.45
N GLU A 172 12.49 -3.75 19.97
CA GLU A 172 12.56 -4.29 21.33
C GLU A 172 13.35 -5.60 21.29
N PRO A 173 14.54 -5.68 21.91
CA PRO A 173 15.33 -6.90 21.91
C PRO A 173 14.63 -8.00 22.69
N THR A 174 14.59 -9.21 22.11
CA THR A 174 14.11 -10.42 22.80
C THR A 174 15.25 -11.22 23.42
N SER A 175 16.46 -11.02 22.89
CA SER A 175 17.67 -11.77 23.26
C SER A 175 18.39 -11.24 24.50
N TYR A 176 18.05 -10.03 24.97
CA TYR A 176 18.60 -9.46 26.20
C TYR A 176 17.68 -8.38 26.76
N ARG A 177 17.83 -8.07 28.06
CA ARG A 177 17.13 -6.92 28.67
C ARG A 177 17.84 -5.64 28.29
N ALA A 178 17.21 -4.85 27.43
CA ALA A 178 17.55 -3.45 27.24
C ALA A 178 16.55 -2.59 28.03
N ASN A 179 17.01 -1.50 28.63
CA ASN A 179 16.12 -0.55 29.28
C ASN A 179 15.29 0.24 28.25
N ASP A 180 15.82 0.38 27.03
CA ASP A 180 15.21 1.11 25.92
C ASP A 180 15.22 0.27 24.63
N SER A 181 14.33 0.63 23.69
CA SER A 181 14.35 0.08 22.34
C SER A 181 15.66 0.41 21.62
N VAL A 182 16.18 -0.53 20.86
CA VAL A 182 17.35 -0.31 20.00
C VAL A 182 16.91 0.38 18.73
N GLU A 183 17.56 1.50 18.43
CA GLU A 183 17.40 2.20 17.17
C GLU A 183 18.32 1.60 16.09
N SER A 184 17.75 1.23 14.95
CA SER A 184 18.51 0.72 13.81
C SER A 184 17.99 1.27 12.49
N LYS A 185 18.90 1.47 11.54
CA LYS A 185 18.55 1.84 10.15
C LYS A 185 18.06 0.60 9.41
N HIS A 186 17.18 0.78 8.43
CA HIS A 186 16.72 -0.29 7.53
C HIS A 186 17.86 -1.21 7.05
N SER A 187 18.98 -0.64 6.60
CA SER A 187 20.12 -1.38 6.04
C SER A 187 20.89 -2.24 7.04
N LYS A 188 20.52 -2.21 8.33
CA LYS A 188 21.16 -2.94 9.44
C LYS A 188 20.19 -3.91 10.13
N ILE A 189 19.07 -4.20 9.48
CA ILE A 189 18.03 -5.11 9.95
C ILE A 189 17.87 -6.17 8.90
N PHE A 190 17.74 -7.42 9.34
CA PHE A 190 17.79 -8.59 8.48
C PHE A 190 16.60 -9.50 8.77
N HIS A 191 16.14 -10.19 7.73
CA HIS A 191 15.06 -11.18 7.85
C HIS A 191 15.57 -12.47 8.50
N THR A 192 16.86 -12.77 8.31
CA THR A 192 17.49 -14.01 8.78
C THR A 192 18.74 -13.76 9.62
N GLU A 193 19.08 -14.73 10.47
CA GLU A 193 20.30 -14.71 11.28
C GLU A 193 21.54 -14.79 10.40
N GLU A 194 21.50 -15.60 9.34
CA GLU A 194 22.61 -15.82 8.42
C GLU A 194 22.99 -14.54 7.66
N GLU A 195 22.01 -13.75 7.23
CA GLU A 195 22.25 -12.44 6.61
C GLU A 195 22.94 -11.48 7.58
N CYS A 196 22.46 -11.44 8.83
CA CYS A 196 23.05 -10.62 9.88
C CYS A 196 24.49 -11.04 10.18
N GLN A 197 24.74 -12.34 10.29
CA GLN A 197 26.09 -12.88 10.54
C GLN A 197 27.04 -12.59 9.37
N LYS A 198 26.58 -12.68 8.13
CA LYS A 198 27.37 -12.27 6.95
C LYS A 198 27.74 -10.80 7.03
N ALA A 199 26.82 -9.92 7.43
CA ALA A 199 27.10 -8.51 7.60
C ALA A 199 28.14 -8.23 8.71
N ILE A 200 28.10 -8.98 9.82
CA ILE A 200 29.14 -8.93 10.86
C ILE A 200 30.50 -9.34 10.28
N ASN A 201 30.55 -10.42 9.51
CA ASN A 201 31.81 -10.89 8.92
C ASN A 201 32.43 -9.86 7.96
N VAL A 202 31.62 -9.10 7.22
CA VAL A 202 32.09 -7.98 6.38
C VAL A 202 32.66 -6.83 7.20
N ILE A 203 32.08 -6.54 8.37
CA ILE A 203 32.61 -5.51 9.29
C ILE A 203 33.96 -5.93 9.87
N LEU A 204 34.08 -7.20 10.27
CA LEU A 204 35.29 -7.74 10.89
C LEU A 204 36.40 -8.00 9.86
N ASN A 205 36.03 -8.39 8.64
CA ASN A 205 36.94 -8.73 7.54
C ASN A 205 36.52 -7.96 6.28
N PRO A 206 36.81 -6.64 6.21
CA PRO A 206 36.45 -5.86 5.05
C PRO A 206 37.15 -6.40 3.80
N PRO A 207 36.46 -6.53 2.66
CA PRO A 207 37.07 -7.02 1.43
C PRO A 207 38.24 -6.11 1.03
N THR A 208 39.37 -6.72 0.69
CA THR A 208 40.55 -6.00 0.20
C THR A 208 40.16 -5.29 -1.09
N PRO A 209 40.38 -3.98 -1.23
CA PRO A 209 40.06 -3.28 -2.47
C PRO A 209 40.86 -3.90 -3.61
N ALA A 210 40.19 -4.25 -4.70
CA ALA A 210 40.86 -4.76 -5.89
C ALA A 210 41.86 -3.69 -6.38
N GLU A 211 43.13 -4.08 -6.49
CA GLU A 211 44.17 -3.24 -7.08
C GLU A 211 43.73 -2.87 -8.51
N LYS A 212 43.61 -1.56 -8.76
CA LYS A 212 43.28 -0.99 -10.07
C LYS A 212 44.54 -0.76 -10.88
#